data_AF-X5M7X1-F1
#
_entry.id   AF-X5M7X1-F1
#
_cell.length_a   1.000
_cell.length_b   1.000
_cell.length_c   1.000
_cell.angle_alpha   90.00
_cell.angle_beta   90.00
_cell.angle_gamma   90.00
#
_symmetry.space_group_name_H-M   'P 1'
#
loop_
_entity.id
_entity.type
_entity.pdbx_description
1 polymer ?
#
loop_
_entity_poly.entity_id
_entity_poly.type
_entity_poly.pdbx_seq_one_letter_code
_entity_poly.pdbx_strand_id
1 'polypeptide(L)'
;MKLPFTKQAGRSSVFLVSLPKSGTDFTDNALAKMAGLRTPDVYSDASLMTTMRTGYYPEDRRLISAGNFDAQILRGSGLSRYVRGGYSVSVHMHASHYNIRTAQEAGFSRMTVLMREPRDATISMTYHIRKAGEDLRQLHTEFQFVPEDYHSWPHEKQLAFQVRVHLPRAINWIEGWWGAFTHDYPGLEFDFAYTDDLKQDAAGYLSRVMSYHNVVGDDSVRVPAAQDMAHFRSGEHAQWRHEFSDDDKAFSDALIGTRLHHAYRAAANKHRAWQLAQNAATALDAARASFRAYRAFPSDRASFDKLLAALQAAGNPVGQDDVAVCDEWTRDVSMDQLFQRPPAATLDQMDRDLA
;
A
#
# COMPACT_ATOMS: atom_id res chain seq x y z
N MET A 1 5.70 -33.76 -2.40
CA MET A 1 6.55 -33.89 -1.19
C MET A 1 6.60 -32.53 -0.51
N LYS A 2 5.84 -32.31 0.57
CA LYS A 2 5.91 -31.05 1.33
C LYS A 2 7.16 -31.13 2.22
N LEU A 3 8.18 -30.33 1.92
CA LEU A 3 9.33 -30.20 2.82
C LEU A 3 8.83 -29.71 4.18
N PRO A 4 9.23 -30.33 5.30
CA PRO A 4 8.91 -29.81 6.62
C PRO A 4 9.69 -28.50 6.80
N PHE A 5 9.02 -27.37 6.61
CA PHE A 5 9.56 -26.07 6.98
C PHE A 5 9.68 -26.02 8.52
N THR A 6 10.85 -26.38 9.02
CA THR A 6 11.20 -26.24 10.43
C THR A 6 11.06 -24.78 10.84
N LYS A 7 10.30 -24.55 11.92
CA LYS A 7 10.04 -23.24 12.52
C LYS A 7 11.38 -22.57 12.86
N GLN A 8 11.89 -21.71 11.99
CA GLN A 8 13.09 -20.94 12.26
C GLN A 8 12.72 -19.85 13.28
N ALA A 9 12.98 -20.13 14.56
CA ALA A 9 12.83 -19.16 15.62
C ALA A 9 13.68 -17.91 15.30
N GLY A 10 13.09 -16.73 15.43
CA GLY A 10 13.80 -15.46 15.26
C GLY A 10 13.63 -14.75 13.91
N ARG A 11 12.93 -15.33 12.93
CA ARG A 11 12.62 -14.61 11.67
C ARG A 11 11.64 -13.47 11.90
N SER A 12 11.96 -12.29 11.37
CA SER A 12 11.06 -11.13 11.29
C SER A 12 9.80 -11.47 10.49
N SER A 13 8.66 -10.94 10.92
CA SER A 13 7.42 -10.97 10.17
C SER A 13 7.19 -9.66 9.44
N VAL A 14 6.44 -9.72 8.34
CA VAL A 14 6.00 -8.58 7.56
C VAL A 14 4.59 -8.19 8.01
N PHE A 15 4.40 -6.91 8.34
CA PHE A 15 3.07 -6.35 8.61
C PHE A 15 2.66 -5.45 7.45
N LEU A 16 1.65 -5.90 6.69
CA LEU A 16 1.09 -5.19 5.56
C LEU A 16 -0.26 -4.59 5.96
N VAL A 17 -0.44 -3.33 5.61
CA VAL A 17 -1.74 -2.67 5.67
C VAL A 17 -2.10 -2.25 4.27
N SER A 18 -3.27 -2.60 3.76
CA SER A 18 -3.59 -2.35 2.36
C SER A 18 -4.96 -1.74 2.19
N LEU A 19 -5.04 -0.75 1.30
CA LEU A 19 -6.32 -0.40 0.71
C LEU A 19 -6.81 -1.66 -0.04
N PRO A 20 -8.05 -2.13 0.17
CA PRO A 20 -8.59 -3.25 -0.57
C PRO A 20 -8.34 -3.09 -2.07
N LYS A 21 -7.91 -4.19 -2.70
CA LYS A 21 -7.54 -4.24 -4.12
C LYS A 21 -6.22 -3.52 -4.47
N SER A 22 -5.31 -3.31 -3.52
CA SER A 22 -3.96 -2.75 -3.76
C SER A 22 -2.87 -3.83 -3.81
N GLY A 23 -3.18 -5.00 -4.39
CA GLY A 23 -2.20 -6.07 -4.59
C GLY A 23 -1.91 -6.96 -3.38
N THR A 24 -2.73 -6.93 -2.31
CA THR A 24 -2.51 -7.72 -1.08
C THR A 24 -2.29 -9.19 -1.34
N ASP A 25 -3.19 -9.85 -2.06
CA ASP A 25 -3.07 -11.28 -2.37
C ASP A 25 -1.79 -11.58 -3.16
N PHE A 26 -1.41 -10.69 -4.08
CA PHE A 26 -0.18 -10.87 -4.85
C PHE A 26 1.03 -10.80 -3.91
N THR A 27 1.12 -9.74 -3.12
CA THR A 27 2.26 -9.49 -2.21
C THR A 27 2.39 -10.61 -1.19
N ASP A 28 1.29 -11.05 -0.57
CA ASP A 28 1.31 -12.16 0.40
C ASP A 28 1.80 -13.47 -0.23
N ASN A 29 1.25 -13.84 -1.39
CA ASN A 29 1.66 -15.07 -2.07
C ASN A 29 3.11 -15.01 -2.56
N ALA A 30 3.56 -13.84 -3.02
CA ALA A 30 4.93 -13.66 -3.47
C ALA A 30 5.91 -13.71 -2.30
N LEU A 31 5.61 -13.06 -1.17
CA LEU A 31 6.42 -13.15 0.05
C LEU A 31 6.45 -14.57 0.61
N ALA A 32 5.34 -15.30 0.54
CA ALA A 32 5.30 -16.70 0.94
C ALA A 32 6.20 -17.57 0.07
N LYS A 33 6.22 -17.34 -1.25
CA LYS A 33 7.07 -18.09 -2.19
C LYS A 33 8.54 -17.71 -2.07
N MET A 34 8.86 -16.42 -2.11
CA MET A 34 10.23 -15.90 -2.18
C MET A 34 10.95 -15.94 -0.84
N ALA A 35 10.25 -15.64 0.26
CA ALA A 35 10.86 -15.60 1.58
C ALA A 35 10.40 -16.76 2.48
N GLY A 36 9.50 -17.63 2.03
CA GLY A 36 8.97 -18.69 2.89
C GLY A 36 8.15 -18.14 4.06
N LEU A 37 7.59 -16.93 3.94
CA LEU A 37 6.71 -16.37 4.96
C LEU A 37 5.41 -17.17 5.05
N ARG A 38 4.87 -17.27 6.26
CA ARG A 38 3.64 -18.01 6.55
C ARG A 38 2.46 -17.06 6.66
N THR A 39 1.31 -17.50 6.19
CA THR A 39 0.04 -16.83 6.47
C THR A 39 -0.42 -17.20 7.89
N PRO A 40 -0.95 -16.26 8.68
CA PRO A 40 -1.60 -16.55 9.97
C PRO A 40 -2.59 -17.71 9.89
N ASP A 41 -2.59 -18.60 10.88
CA ASP A 41 -3.42 -19.82 10.93
C ASP A 41 -4.92 -19.52 10.99
N VAL A 42 -5.30 -18.33 11.50
CA VAL A 42 -6.67 -17.81 11.47
C VAL A 42 -7.27 -17.80 10.06
N TYR A 43 -6.48 -17.55 9.01
CA TYR A 43 -6.99 -17.49 7.63
C TYR A 43 -7.28 -18.85 7.01
N SER A 44 -6.75 -19.94 7.57
CA SER A 44 -7.00 -21.31 7.12
C SER A 44 -8.05 -22.04 7.97
N ASP A 45 -8.52 -21.43 9.06
CA ASP A 45 -9.58 -21.96 9.90
C ASP A 45 -10.95 -21.66 9.27
N ALA A 46 -11.46 -22.62 8.49
CA ALA A 46 -12.72 -22.48 7.77
C ALA A 46 -13.92 -22.20 8.71
N SER A 47 -13.92 -22.78 9.92
CA SER A 47 -15.00 -22.54 10.88
C SER A 47 -14.97 -21.09 11.35
N LEU A 48 -13.80 -20.60 11.74
CA LEU A 48 -13.64 -19.23 12.20
C LEU A 48 -13.96 -18.22 11.09
N MET A 49 -13.50 -18.47 9.86
CA MET A 49 -13.80 -17.61 8.71
C MET A 49 -15.29 -17.61 8.36
N THR A 50 -15.98 -18.75 8.43
CA THR A 50 -17.44 -18.80 8.24
C THR A 50 -18.15 -18.02 9.33
N THR A 51 -17.73 -18.15 10.59
CA THR A 51 -18.31 -17.37 11.69
C THR A 51 -18.11 -15.88 11.51
N MET A 52 -16.90 -15.42 11.16
CA MET A 52 -16.62 -14.00 10.91
C MET A 52 -17.47 -13.41 9.78
N ARG A 53 -17.85 -14.21 8.78
CA ARG A 53 -18.71 -13.78 7.66
C ARG A 53 -20.17 -13.54 8.03
N THR A 54 -20.55 -13.83 9.28
CA THR A 54 -21.88 -13.52 9.81
C THR A 54 -21.91 -12.18 10.56
N GLY A 55 -20.81 -11.43 10.55
CA GLY A 55 -20.59 -10.27 11.40
C GLY A 55 -20.28 -10.60 12.87
N TYR A 56 -20.31 -11.88 13.26
CA TYR A 56 -19.95 -12.31 14.61
C TYR A 56 -18.44 -12.59 14.71
N TYR A 57 -17.77 -11.89 15.62
CA TYR A 57 -16.35 -12.05 15.89
C TYR A 57 -16.18 -12.76 17.23
N PRO A 58 -15.87 -14.07 17.26
CA PRO A 58 -15.77 -14.81 18.51
C PRO A 58 -14.62 -14.29 19.38
N GLU A 59 -14.66 -14.61 20.67
CA GLU A 59 -13.56 -14.36 21.61
C GLU A 59 -12.36 -15.32 21.39
N ASP A 60 -11.99 -15.55 20.13
CA ASP A 60 -10.84 -16.35 19.74
C ASP A 60 -9.57 -15.50 19.80
N ARG A 61 -8.64 -15.88 20.69
CA ARG A 61 -7.36 -15.19 20.90
C ARG A 61 -6.42 -15.26 19.69
N ARG A 62 -6.75 -16.04 18.65
CA ARG A 62 -5.99 -16.12 17.39
C ARG A 62 -6.37 -15.01 16.41
N LEU A 63 -7.55 -14.40 16.57
CA LEU A 63 -8.03 -13.33 15.70
C LEU A 63 -7.14 -12.10 15.81
N ILE A 64 -6.61 -11.65 14.68
CA ILE A 64 -5.77 -10.44 14.61
C ILE A 64 -6.60 -9.15 14.56
N SER A 65 -7.88 -9.25 14.21
CA SER A 65 -8.77 -8.11 14.05
C SER A 65 -10.24 -8.54 14.14
N ALA A 66 -11.11 -7.58 14.44
CA ALA A 66 -12.55 -7.65 14.20
C ALA A 66 -12.98 -6.56 13.21
N GLY A 67 -14.12 -6.74 12.56
CA GLY A 67 -14.60 -5.85 11.50
C GLY A 67 -13.89 -6.07 10.15
N ASN A 68 -14.29 -5.26 9.17
CA ASN A 68 -13.78 -5.33 7.80
C ASN A 68 -13.42 -3.92 7.28
N PHE A 69 -12.46 -3.86 6.36
CA PHE A 69 -11.92 -2.64 5.76
C PHE A 69 -11.64 -1.50 6.78
N ASP A 70 -12.20 -0.31 6.58
CA ASP A 70 -11.99 0.88 7.40
C ASP A 70 -12.64 0.78 8.79
N ALA A 71 -13.56 -0.16 9.00
CA ALA A 71 -14.12 -0.50 10.31
C ALA A 71 -13.31 -1.57 11.06
N GLN A 72 -12.20 -2.06 10.49
CA GLN A 72 -11.39 -3.09 11.12
C GLN A 72 -10.65 -2.54 12.34
N ILE A 73 -10.81 -3.25 13.47
CA ILE A 73 -10.22 -2.98 14.78
C ILE A 73 -9.23 -4.10 15.12
N LEU A 74 -7.96 -3.75 15.34
CA LEU A 74 -6.94 -4.74 15.68
C LEU A 74 -7.13 -5.34 17.07
N ARG A 75 -6.66 -6.58 17.22
CA ARG A 75 -6.61 -7.32 18.49
C ARG A 75 -5.16 -7.66 18.82
N GLY A 76 -4.60 -6.97 19.82
CA GLY A 76 -3.19 -7.13 20.21
C GLY A 76 -2.83 -8.57 20.61
N SER A 77 -3.74 -9.28 21.29
CA SER A 77 -3.53 -10.67 21.70
C SER A 77 -3.32 -11.61 20.51
N GLY A 78 -4.12 -11.47 19.44
CA GLY A 78 -3.93 -12.23 18.21
C GLY A 78 -2.67 -11.81 17.46
N LEU A 79 -2.44 -10.50 17.31
CA LEU A 79 -1.28 -9.97 16.58
C LEU A 79 0.06 -10.40 17.17
N SER A 80 0.20 -10.39 18.51
CA SER A 80 1.45 -10.73 19.20
C SER A 80 1.99 -12.13 18.85
N ARG A 81 1.10 -13.05 18.43
CA ARG A 81 1.45 -14.42 18.00
C ARG A 81 2.24 -14.46 16.70
N TYR A 82 2.10 -13.42 15.87
CA TYR A 82 2.65 -13.39 14.52
C TYR A 82 3.78 -12.38 14.34
N VAL A 83 4.18 -11.65 15.38
CA VAL A 83 5.32 -10.70 15.31
C VAL A 83 6.63 -11.41 15.00
N ARG A 84 6.77 -12.68 15.41
CA ARG A 84 7.96 -13.50 15.18
C ARG A 84 7.62 -14.79 14.46
N GLY A 85 8.62 -15.36 13.80
CA GLY A 85 8.54 -16.66 13.15
C GLY A 85 8.20 -16.59 11.65
N GLY A 86 8.42 -15.44 11.02
CA GLY A 86 8.30 -15.28 9.57
C GLY A 86 6.86 -15.43 9.09
N TYR A 87 6.01 -14.49 9.47
CA TYR A 87 4.64 -14.39 8.97
C TYR A 87 4.49 -13.21 8.01
N SER A 88 3.55 -13.31 7.06
CA SER A 88 2.97 -12.17 6.36
C SER A 88 1.60 -11.90 6.95
N VAL A 89 1.46 -10.79 7.68
CA VAL A 89 0.22 -10.39 8.34
C VAL A 89 -0.37 -9.21 7.59
N SER A 90 -1.53 -9.41 6.98
CA SER A 90 -2.15 -8.42 6.09
C SER A 90 -3.52 -8.00 6.58
N VAL A 91 -3.72 -6.69 6.75
CA VAL A 91 -4.99 -6.11 7.21
C VAL A 91 -5.41 -4.94 6.33
N HIS A 92 -6.68 -4.57 6.37
CA HIS A 92 -7.27 -3.45 5.62
C HIS A 92 -7.66 -2.26 6.50
N MET A 93 -7.21 -2.27 7.76
CA MET A 93 -7.62 -1.32 8.80
C MET A 93 -7.40 0.14 8.45
N HIS A 94 -8.27 1.00 8.98
CA HIS A 94 -8.04 2.44 8.97
C HIS A 94 -6.89 2.83 9.91
N ALA A 95 -6.22 3.94 9.61
CA ALA A 95 -5.09 4.50 10.35
C ALA A 95 -5.49 5.19 11.67
N SER A 96 -6.37 4.57 12.46
CA SER A 96 -6.75 5.08 13.76
C SER A 96 -5.59 4.97 14.76
N HIS A 97 -5.53 5.90 15.73
CA HIS A 97 -4.55 5.83 16.82
C HIS A 97 -4.61 4.47 17.54
N TYR A 98 -5.81 3.97 17.81
CA TYR A 98 -6.00 2.65 18.43
C TYR A 98 -5.33 1.53 17.63
N ASN A 99 -5.55 1.46 16.31
CA ASN A 99 -5.00 0.41 15.47
C ASN A 99 -3.47 0.48 15.42
N ILE A 100 -2.91 1.67 15.20
CA ILE A 100 -1.45 1.87 15.15
C ILE A 100 -0.80 1.47 16.47
N ARG A 101 -1.36 1.93 17.60
CA ARG A 101 -0.88 1.57 18.94
C ARG A 101 -1.00 0.09 19.22
N THR A 102 -2.10 -0.55 18.82
CA THR A 102 -2.31 -1.99 19.02
C THR A 102 -1.26 -2.83 18.30
N ALA A 103 -0.92 -2.49 17.06
CA ALA A 103 0.13 -3.20 16.32
C ALA A 103 1.52 -2.92 16.90
N GLN A 104 1.79 -1.69 17.33
CA GLN A 104 3.03 -1.34 18.02
C GLN A 104 3.20 -2.11 19.34
N GLU A 105 2.16 -2.15 20.16
CA GLU A 105 2.14 -2.88 21.45
C GLU A 105 2.19 -4.39 21.27
N ALA A 106 1.68 -4.92 20.16
CA ALA A 106 1.88 -6.31 19.78
C ALA A 106 3.37 -6.64 19.51
N GLY A 107 4.17 -5.64 19.14
CA GLY A 107 5.62 -5.74 18.92
C GLY A 107 6.08 -5.50 17.48
N PHE A 108 5.21 -5.01 16.58
CA PHE A 108 5.64 -4.59 15.25
C PHE A 108 6.36 -3.25 15.31
N SER A 109 7.55 -3.17 14.70
CA SER A 109 8.32 -1.93 14.57
C SER A 109 8.28 -1.33 13.17
N ARG A 110 7.66 -2.02 12.21
CA ARG A 110 7.55 -1.59 10.81
C ARG A 110 6.22 -1.99 10.21
N MET A 111 5.65 -1.11 9.39
CA MET A 111 4.46 -1.39 8.58
C MET A 111 4.70 -0.96 7.15
N THR A 112 4.32 -1.80 6.19
CA THR A 112 4.21 -1.36 4.79
C THR A 112 2.75 -1.11 4.46
N VAL A 113 2.44 0.10 4.00
CA VAL A 113 1.11 0.52 3.59
C VAL A 113 1.01 0.40 2.07
N LEU A 114 0.18 -0.54 1.59
CA LEU A 114 -0.04 -0.80 0.17
C LEU A 114 -1.08 0.17 -0.39
N MET A 115 -0.60 1.07 -1.24
CA MET A 115 -1.36 2.17 -1.82
C MET A 115 -1.78 1.83 -3.26
N ARG A 116 -2.96 2.31 -3.65
CA ARG A 116 -3.44 2.30 -5.03
C ARG A 116 -4.24 3.56 -5.27
N GLU A 117 -4.23 4.03 -6.51
CA GLU A 117 -5.14 5.07 -6.96
C GLU A 117 -6.61 4.68 -6.60
N PRO A 118 -7.35 5.51 -5.86
CA PRO A 118 -8.61 5.10 -5.25
C PRO A 118 -9.75 4.86 -6.24
N ARG A 119 -9.72 5.49 -7.43
CA ARG A 119 -10.70 5.25 -8.50
C ARG A 119 -10.47 3.88 -9.15
N ASP A 120 -9.22 3.51 -9.42
CA ASP A 120 -8.85 2.17 -9.90
C ASP A 120 -9.13 1.07 -8.86
N ALA A 121 -8.90 1.34 -7.57
CA ALA A 121 -9.28 0.43 -6.49
C ALA A 121 -10.80 0.20 -6.46
N THR A 122 -11.59 1.25 -6.70
CA THR A 122 -13.06 1.19 -6.77
C THR A 122 -13.57 0.35 -7.94
N ILE A 123 -12.95 0.48 -9.13
CA ILE A 123 -13.24 -0.41 -10.26
C ILE A 123 -12.95 -1.86 -9.87
N SER A 124 -11.76 -2.10 -9.32
CA SER A 124 -11.36 -3.44 -8.93
C SER A 124 -12.26 -4.04 -7.86
N MET A 125 -12.83 -3.23 -6.96
CA MET A 125 -13.82 -3.65 -5.96
C MET A 125 -15.14 -4.02 -6.62
N THR A 126 -15.61 -3.21 -7.58
CA THR A 126 -16.82 -3.47 -8.36
C THR A 126 -16.78 -4.85 -9.02
N TYR A 127 -15.70 -5.16 -9.75
CA TYR A 127 -15.53 -6.47 -10.37
C TYR A 127 -15.37 -7.60 -9.34
N HIS A 128 -14.76 -7.32 -8.19
CA HIS A 128 -14.60 -8.32 -7.12
C HIS A 128 -15.95 -8.76 -6.57
N ILE A 129 -16.82 -7.82 -6.20
CA ILE A 129 -18.16 -8.10 -5.68
C ILE A 129 -19.01 -8.79 -6.74
N ARG A 130 -18.93 -8.33 -7.99
CA ARG A 130 -19.62 -8.97 -9.12
C ARG A 130 -19.20 -10.44 -9.31
N LYS A 131 -17.90 -10.73 -9.30
CA LYS A 131 -17.36 -12.09 -9.46
C LYS A 131 -17.72 -13.01 -8.29
N ALA A 132 -17.78 -12.47 -7.08
CA ALA A 132 -17.93 -13.27 -5.87
C ALA A 132 -19.37 -13.71 -5.56
N GLY A 133 -20.37 -13.09 -6.19
CA GLY A 133 -21.78 -13.47 -6.04
C GLY A 133 -22.41 -13.05 -4.70
N GLU A 134 -23.54 -13.70 -4.36
CA GLU A 134 -24.43 -13.32 -3.26
C GLU A 134 -23.79 -13.46 -1.86
N ASP A 135 -23.00 -14.51 -1.63
CA ASP A 135 -22.36 -14.75 -0.32
C ASP A 135 -21.44 -13.60 0.07
N LEU A 136 -20.70 -13.04 -0.90
CA LEU A 136 -19.80 -11.93 -0.63
C LEU A 136 -20.56 -10.60 -0.54
N ARG A 137 -21.74 -10.47 -1.17
CA ARG A 137 -22.64 -9.33 -0.95
C ARG A 137 -22.92 -9.18 0.55
N GLN A 138 -23.29 -10.27 1.21
CA GLN A 138 -23.62 -10.27 2.63
C GLN A 138 -22.42 -9.86 3.48
N LEU A 139 -21.24 -10.42 3.22
CA LEU A 139 -20.01 -10.00 3.89
C LEU A 139 -19.72 -8.50 3.69
N HIS A 140 -19.91 -7.99 2.47
CA HIS A 140 -19.68 -6.59 2.17
C HIS A 140 -20.73 -5.68 2.81
N THR A 141 -21.98 -6.15 2.98
CA THR A 141 -23.04 -5.40 3.67
C THR A 141 -22.70 -5.07 5.13
N GLU A 142 -21.79 -5.81 5.75
CA GLU A 142 -21.29 -5.49 7.11
C GLU A 142 -20.60 -4.14 7.20
N PHE A 143 -20.01 -3.66 6.11
CA PHE A 143 -19.28 -2.39 6.12
C PHE A 143 -19.78 -1.41 5.07
N GLN A 144 -20.29 -1.85 3.92
CA GLN A 144 -21.01 -1.03 2.95
C GLN A 144 -22.31 -1.72 2.59
N PHE A 145 -23.46 -1.11 2.91
CA PHE A 145 -24.74 -1.63 2.46
C PHE A 145 -24.71 -1.89 0.95
N VAL A 146 -24.85 -3.14 0.50
CA VAL A 146 -24.94 -3.50 -0.93
C VAL A 146 -26.37 -3.98 -1.20
N PRO A 147 -27.13 -3.28 -2.08
CA PRO A 147 -28.52 -3.62 -2.38
C PRO A 147 -28.72 -5.07 -2.80
N GLU A 148 -29.85 -5.68 -2.42
CA GLU A 148 -30.17 -7.08 -2.74
C GLU A 148 -30.18 -7.36 -4.25
N ASP A 149 -30.62 -6.39 -5.04
CA ASP A 149 -30.67 -6.48 -6.49
C ASP A 149 -29.35 -6.09 -7.19
N TYR A 150 -28.26 -5.84 -6.45
CA TYR A 150 -26.99 -5.37 -7.00
C TYR A 150 -26.45 -6.27 -8.13
N HIS A 151 -26.49 -7.60 -7.96
CA HIS A 151 -25.99 -8.54 -8.97
C HIS A 151 -26.87 -8.62 -10.23
N SER A 152 -28.11 -8.14 -10.16
CA SER A 152 -29.01 -8.00 -11.31
C SER A 152 -28.75 -6.74 -12.12
N TRP A 153 -28.05 -5.76 -11.55
CA TRP A 153 -27.76 -4.50 -12.22
C TRP A 153 -26.76 -4.66 -13.37
N PRO A 154 -26.87 -3.84 -14.43
CA PRO A 154 -25.81 -3.71 -15.42
C PRO A 154 -24.52 -3.16 -14.77
N HIS A 155 -23.37 -3.41 -15.40
CA HIS A 155 -22.04 -3.05 -14.84
C HIS A 155 -21.94 -1.56 -14.53
N GLU A 156 -22.46 -0.72 -15.42
CA GLU A 156 -22.43 0.74 -15.32
C GLU A 156 -23.13 1.21 -14.05
N LYS A 157 -24.27 0.59 -13.69
CA LYS A 157 -25.01 0.90 -12.46
C LYS A 157 -24.29 0.37 -11.22
N GLN A 158 -23.68 -0.82 -11.30
CA GLN A 158 -22.84 -1.38 -10.23
C GLN A 158 -21.64 -0.48 -9.92
N LEU A 159 -20.96 0.01 -10.96
CA LEU A 159 -19.81 0.88 -10.86
C LEU A 159 -20.21 2.25 -10.33
N ALA A 160 -21.27 2.85 -10.89
CA ALA A 160 -21.79 4.12 -10.41
C ALA A 160 -22.12 4.06 -8.92
N PHE A 161 -22.73 2.98 -8.45
CA PHE A 161 -22.97 2.75 -7.03
C PHE A 161 -21.67 2.71 -6.21
N GLN A 162 -20.66 1.94 -6.63
CA GLN A 162 -19.39 1.83 -5.92
C GLN A 162 -18.62 3.16 -5.90
N VAL A 163 -18.73 3.99 -6.94
CA VAL A 163 -18.20 5.37 -6.95
C VAL A 163 -18.80 6.21 -5.82
N ARG A 164 -20.06 6.02 -5.44
CA ARG A 164 -20.68 6.80 -4.35
C ARG A 164 -20.44 6.20 -2.97
N VAL A 165 -20.16 4.89 -2.88
CA VAL A 165 -20.09 4.17 -1.59
C VAL A 165 -18.66 3.79 -1.19
N HIS A 166 -17.89 3.20 -2.11
CA HIS A 166 -16.55 2.72 -1.83
C HIS A 166 -15.49 3.83 -2.00
N LEU A 167 -15.57 4.62 -3.08
CA LEU A 167 -14.56 5.64 -3.39
C LEU A 167 -14.33 6.65 -2.24
N PRO A 168 -15.38 7.23 -1.60
CA PRO A 168 -15.15 8.14 -0.46
C PRO A 168 -14.36 7.50 0.68
N ARG A 169 -14.59 6.21 0.93
CA ARG A 169 -13.92 5.46 1.99
C ARG A 169 -12.48 5.14 1.63
N ALA A 170 -12.22 4.78 0.37
CA ALA A 170 -10.86 4.61 -0.13
C ALA A 170 -10.05 5.92 -0.01
N ILE A 171 -10.65 7.07 -0.35
CA ILE A 171 -10.03 8.38 -0.20
C ILE A 171 -9.75 8.69 1.28
N ASN A 172 -10.73 8.54 2.16
CA ASN A 172 -10.56 8.79 3.60
C ASN A 172 -9.52 7.83 4.21
N TRP A 173 -9.45 6.59 3.73
CA TRP A 173 -8.45 5.61 4.15
C TRP A 173 -7.03 6.07 3.78
N ILE A 174 -6.81 6.48 2.53
CA ILE A 174 -5.52 7.00 2.05
C ILE A 174 -5.12 8.27 2.84
N GLU A 175 -6.05 9.21 2.97
CA GLU A 175 -5.86 10.45 3.73
C GLU A 175 -5.48 10.15 5.18
N GLY A 176 -6.15 9.18 5.82
CA GLY A 176 -5.84 8.75 7.18
C GLY A 176 -4.43 8.19 7.33
N TRP A 177 -3.95 7.36 6.39
CA TRP A 177 -2.61 6.80 6.45
C TRP A 177 -1.50 7.83 6.21
N TRP A 178 -1.67 8.76 5.27
CA TRP A 178 -0.75 9.88 5.14
C TRP A 178 -0.80 10.81 6.36
N GLY A 179 -1.99 11.05 6.92
CA GLY A 179 -2.16 11.80 8.16
C GLY A 179 -1.41 11.15 9.33
N ALA A 180 -1.59 9.84 9.53
CA ALA A 180 -0.89 9.06 10.54
C ALA A 180 0.63 9.16 10.42
N PHE A 181 1.17 9.17 9.19
CA PHE A 181 2.60 9.35 8.95
C PHE A 181 3.16 10.69 9.44
N THR A 182 2.32 11.72 9.57
CA THR A 182 2.74 13.03 10.09
C THR A 182 2.86 13.07 11.62
N HIS A 183 2.35 12.05 12.31
CA HIS A 183 2.45 11.89 13.76
C HIS A 183 3.69 11.07 14.14
N ASP A 184 4.24 11.38 15.31
CA ASP A 184 5.33 10.60 15.87
C ASP A 184 4.79 9.36 16.61
N TYR A 185 5.22 8.18 16.18
CA TYR A 185 4.95 6.91 16.83
C TYR A 185 6.30 6.26 17.20
N PRO A 186 6.89 6.60 18.37
CA PRO A 186 8.27 6.23 18.69
C PRO A 186 8.52 4.72 18.63
N GLY A 187 9.44 4.28 17.78
CA GLY A 187 9.77 2.85 17.60
C GLY A 187 8.88 2.12 16.58
N LEU A 188 8.02 2.84 15.87
CA LEU A 188 7.27 2.34 14.72
C LEU A 188 7.60 3.14 13.47
N GLU A 189 7.98 2.47 12.40
CA GLU A 189 8.24 3.06 11.09
C GLU A 189 7.13 2.66 10.11
N PHE A 190 6.91 3.52 9.10
CA PHE A 190 6.00 3.25 7.98
C PHE A 190 6.76 3.33 6.65
N ASP A 191 6.43 2.46 5.71
CA ASP A 191 6.81 2.57 4.29
C ASP A 191 5.55 2.55 3.42
N PHE A 192 5.53 3.35 2.36
CA PHE A 192 4.43 3.38 1.40
C PHE A 192 4.85 2.65 0.12
N ALA A 193 4.08 1.62 -0.23
CA ALA A 193 4.32 0.80 -1.40
C ALA A 193 3.16 0.91 -2.38
N TYR A 194 3.43 1.41 -3.58
CA TYR A 194 2.41 1.69 -4.58
C TYR A 194 2.17 0.48 -5.47
N THR A 195 0.91 0.26 -5.85
CA THR A 195 0.53 -0.86 -6.73
C THR A 195 1.15 -0.72 -8.13
N ASP A 196 1.46 0.49 -8.58
CA ASP A 196 2.09 0.68 -9.89
C ASP A 196 3.55 0.27 -9.90
N ASP A 197 4.29 0.43 -8.80
CA ASP A 197 5.64 -0.13 -8.63
C ASP A 197 5.63 -1.63 -8.85
N LEU A 198 4.63 -2.30 -8.27
CA LEU A 198 4.46 -3.75 -8.41
C LEU A 198 4.25 -4.16 -9.88
N LYS A 199 3.56 -3.35 -10.68
CA LYS A 199 3.31 -3.65 -12.09
C LYS A 199 4.54 -3.39 -12.96
N GLN A 200 5.25 -2.31 -12.69
CA GLN A 200 6.44 -1.91 -13.45
C GLN A 200 7.62 -2.84 -13.18
N ASP A 201 7.87 -3.14 -11.91
CA ASP A 201 8.95 -4.01 -11.47
C ASP A 201 8.56 -4.77 -10.19
N ALA A 202 7.88 -5.91 -10.39
CA ALA A 202 7.45 -6.75 -9.29
C ALA A 202 8.62 -7.26 -8.42
N ALA A 203 9.79 -7.51 -9.02
CA ALA A 203 10.95 -8.01 -8.29
C ALA A 203 11.55 -6.91 -7.39
N GLY A 204 11.79 -5.72 -7.93
CA GLY A 204 12.25 -4.56 -7.17
C GLY A 204 11.25 -4.14 -6.09
N TYR A 205 9.94 -4.18 -6.40
CA TYR A 205 8.88 -3.94 -5.42
C TYR A 205 8.98 -4.90 -4.22
N LEU A 206 9.05 -6.22 -4.46
CA LEU A 206 9.12 -7.21 -3.41
C LEU A 206 10.44 -7.15 -2.64
N SER A 207 11.56 -6.93 -3.34
CA SER A 207 12.87 -6.74 -2.72
C SER A 207 12.88 -5.56 -1.76
N ARG A 208 12.26 -4.43 -2.12
CA ARG A 208 12.09 -3.28 -1.23
C ARG A 208 11.28 -3.64 0.01
N VAL A 209 10.12 -4.28 -0.15
CA VAL A 209 9.26 -4.66 0.98
C VAL A 209 10.01 -5.61 1.92
N MET A 210 10.67 -6.64 1.40
CA MET A 210 11.46 -7.58 2.20
C MET A 210 12.62 -6.88 2.93
N SER A 211 13.38 -6.04 2.23
CA SER A 211 14.50 -5.29 2.80
C SER A 211 14.03 -4.37 3.92
N TYR A 212 12.92 -3.65 3.71
CA TYR A 212 12.34 -2.79 4.73
C TYR A 212 11.99 -3.57 6.01
N HIS A 213 11.43 -4.78 5.89
CA HIS A 213 11.09 -5.63 7.03
C HIS A 213 12.26 -6.50 7.55
N ASN A 214 13.49 -6.30 7.07
CA ASN A 214 14.65 -7.15 7.39
C ASN A 214 14.37 -8.65 7.12
N VAL A 215 13.67 -8.95 6.05
CA VAL A 215 13.39 -10.32 5.59
C VAL A 215 14.35 -10.65 4.46
N VAL A 216 15.05 -11.78 4.59
CA VAL A 216 15.89 -12.32 3.52
C VAL A 216 15.02 -13.21 2.63
N GLY A 217 14.96 -12.86 1.35
CA GLY A 217 14.36 -13.68 0.30
C GLY A 217 15.35 -14.69 -0.27
N ASP A 218 14.83 -15.62 -1.07
CA ASP A 218 15.60 -16.51 -1.92
C ASP A 218 15.58 -15.97 -3.35
N ASP A 219 16.69 -15.37 -3.78
CA ASP A 219 16.83 -14.77 -5.11
C ASP A 219 16.71 -15.80 -6.25
N SER A 220 16.82 -17.10 -5.95
CA SER A 220 16.59 -18.15 -6.94
C SER A 220 15.10 -18.40 -7.21
N VAL A 221 14.21 -17.92 -6.34
CA VAL A 221 12.76 -18.06 -6.51
C VAL A 221 12.23 -16.98 -7.43
N ARG A 222 11.71 -17.41 -8.59
CA ARG A 222 11.06 -16.52 -9.53
C ARG A 222 9.81 -15.88 -8.92
N VAL A 223 9.66 -14.58 -9.10
CA VAL A 223 8.44 -13.82 -8.79
C VAL A 223 7.25 -14.47 -9.51
N PRO A 224 6.15 -14.80 -8.81
CA PRO A 224 4.98 -15.39 -9.45
C PRO A 224 4.38 -14.44 -10.48
N ALA A 225 3.87 -14.97 -11.60
CA ALA A 225 3.14 -14.15 -12.55
C ALA A 225 1.79 -13.74 -11.94
N ALA A 226 1.44 -12.45 -12.05
CA ALA A 226 0.21 -11.93 -11.45
C ALA A 226 -1.05 -12.64 -11.98
N GLN A 227 -1.03 -13.04 -13.26
CA GLN A 227 -2.10 -13.78 -13.94
C GLN A 227 -2.44 -15.14 -13.32
N ASP A 228 -1.54 -15.72 -12.53
CA ASP A 228 -1.76 -17.01 -11.87
C ASP A 228 -2.51 -16.87 -10.54
N MET A 229 -2.84 -15.65 -10.12
CA MET A 229 -3.53 -15.38 -8.85
C MET A 229 -5.05 -15.42 -9.00
N ALA A 230 -5.75 -16.06 -8.06
CA ALA A 230 -7.21 -16.24 -8.08
C ALA A 230 -8.03 -14.94 -8.21
N HIS A 231 -7.46 -13.83 -7.72
CA HIS A 231 -8.08 -12.51 -7.70
C HIS A 231 -7.52 -11.54 -8.75
N PHE A 232 -6.70 -12.03 -9.70
CA PHE A 232 -6.24 -11.22 -10.83
C PHE A 232 -7.39 -10.92 -11.80
N ARG A 233 -7.37 -9.71 -12.38
CA ARG A 233 -8.35 -9.27 -13.40
C ARG A 233 -7.64 -8.76 -14.65
N SER A 234 -6.98 -7.61 -14.54
CA SER A 234 -6.42 -6.90 -15.69
C SER A 234 -5.04 -6.28 -15.42
N GLY A 235 -4.76 -5.87 -14.19
CA GLY A 235 -3.49 -5.23 -13.84
C GLY A 235 -3.27 -3.84 -14.46
N GLU A 236 -4.23 -3.27 -15.20
CA GLU A 236 -4.00 -1.97 -15.86
C GLU A 236 -4.10 -0.78 -14.89
N HIS A 237 -3.53 0.34 -15.29
CA HIS A 237 -3.52 1.62 -14.58
C HIS A 237 -4.49 2.62 -15.25
N ALA A 238 -5.03 3.55 -14.48
CA ALA A 238 -5.92 4.62 -14.93
C ALA A 238 -7.14 4.13 -15.71
N GLN A 239 -7.67 2.95 -15.35
CA GLN A 239 -8.86 2.40 -15.99
C GLN A 239 -10.09 3.25 -15.76
N TRP A 240 -10.12 3.99 -14.65
CA TRP A 240 -11.18 4.93 -14.33
C TRP A 240 -11.38 6.00 -15.42
N ARG A 241 -10.34 6.33 -16.21
CA ARG A 241 -10.47 7.27 -17.33
C ARG A 241 -11.44 6.75 -18.40
N HIS A 242 -11.58 5.43 -18.52
CA HIS A 242 -12.39 4.77 -19.55
C HIS A 242 -13.67 4.14 -19.00
N GLU A 243 -13.65 3.61 -17.77
CA GLU A 243 -14.82 2.95 -17.18
C GLU A 243 -15.76 3.89 -16.42
N PHE A 244 -15.27 5.01 -15.86
CA PHE A 244 -16.17 5.98 -15.23
C PHE A 244 -16.94 6.75 -16.31
N SER A 245 -18.23 6.96 -16.06
CA SER A 245 -19.01 7.96 -16.80
C SER A 245 -18.43 9.37 -16.54
N ASP A 246 -18.81 10.35 -17.36
CA ASP A 246 -18.35 11.72 -17.14
C ASP A 246 -18.87 12.32 -15.83
N ASP A 247 -20.09 11.95 -15.41
CA ASP A 247 -20.65 12.31 -14.11
C ASP A 247 -19.83 11.69 -12.96
N ASP A 248 -19.38 10.45 -13.11
CA ASP A 248 -18.58 9.73 -12.11
C ASP A 248 -17.18 10.33 -12.00
N LYS A 249 -16.58 10.72 -13.13
CA LYS A 249 -15.31 11.45 -13.17
C LYS A 249 -15.45 12.78 -12.44
N ALA A 250 -16.45 13.59 -12.80
CA ALA A 250 -16.69 14.89 -12.18
C ALA A 250 -16.95 14.76 -10.67
N PHE A 251 -17.76 13.78 -10.25
CA PHE A 251 -17.95 13.48 -8.83
C PHE A 251 -16.65 13.09 -8.14
N SER A 252 -15.85 12.20 -8.76
CA SER A 252 -14.58 11.75 -8.19
C SER A 252 -13.57 12.87 -8.05
N ASP A 253 -13.46 13.75 -9.04
CA ASP A 253 -12.54 14.89 -9.04
C ASP A 253 -12.96 15.92 -7.98
N ALA A 254 -14.27 16.19 -7.85
CA ALA A 254 -14.78 17.07 -6.80
C ALA A 254 -14.57 16.49 -5.39
N LEU A 255 -14.78 15.18 -5.21
CA LEU A 255 -14.62 14.49 -3.93
C LEU A 255 -13.16 14.42 -3.49
N ILE A 256 -12.24 14.18 -4.43
CA ILE A 256 -10.80 14.18 -4.16
C ILE A 256 -10.32 15.62 -3.92
N GLY A 257 -10.69 16.55 -4.81
CA GLY A 257 -10.24 17.94 -4.75
C GLY A 257 -8.73 18.04 -4.53
N THR A 258 -8.32 18.85 -3.55
CA THR A 258 -6.91 19.02 -3.15
C THR A 258 -6.54 18.22 -1.91
N ARG A 259 -7.46 17.47 -1.31
CA ARG A 259 -7.27 16.89 0.04
C ARG A 259 -6.14 15.87 0.08
N LEU A 260 -6.08 15.01 -0.95
CA LEU A 260 -5.04 14.00 -1.07
C LEU A 260 -3.68 14.62 -1.40
N HIS A 261 -3.64 15.67 -2.24
CA HIS A 261 -2.40 16.44 -2.45
C HIS A 261 -1.90 17.07 -1.14
N HIS A 262 -2.79 17.67 -0.34
CA HIS A 262 -2.42 18.26 0.95
C HIS A 262 -1.89 17.21 1.93
N ALA A 263 -2.60 16.08 2.08
CA ALA A 263 -2.17 14.98 2.96
C ALA A 263 -0.83 14.37 2.50
N TYR A 264 -0.67 14.11 1.21
CA TYR A 264 0.57 13.62 0.62
C TYR A 264 1.75 14.57 0.88
N ARG A 265 1.57 15.87 0.62
CA ARG A 265 2.60 16.88 0.85
C ARG A 265 2.94 17.03 2.33
N ALA A 266 1.95 16.95 3.22
CA ALA A 266 2.18 16.95 4.66
C ALA A 266 3.03 15.74 5.08
N ALA A 267 2.75 14.54 4.55
CA ALA A 267 3.54 13.34 4.79
C ALA A 267 4.97 13.48 4.23
N ALA A 268 5.15 13.95 3.00
CA ALA A 268 6.46 14.19 2.39
C ALA A 268 7.32 15.15 3.24
N ASN A 269 6.74 16.25 3.69
CA ASN A 269 7.41 17.23 4.57
C ASN A 269 7.79 16.68 5.96
N LYS A 270 7.15 15.60 6.40
CA LYS A 270 7.45 14.94 7.68
C LYS A 270 8.43 13.77 7.54
N HIS A 271 8.73 13.36 6.31
CA HIS A 271 9.67 12.27 6.07
C HIS A 271 11.05 12.61 6.66
N ARG A 272 11.65 11.67 7.39
CA ARG A 272 12.94 11.88 8.08
C ARG A 272 14.05 12.34 7.13
N ALA A 273 14.11 11.78 5.91
CA ALA A 273 15.13 12.17 4.94
C ALA A 273 14.94 13.62 4.45
N TRP A 274 13.71 14.11 4.39
CA TRP A 274 13.46 15.52 4.08
C TRP A 274 14.00 16.43 5.19
N GLN A 275 13.75 16.09 6.46
CA GLN A 275 14.29 16.84 7.59
C GLN A 275 15.82 16.83 7.64
N LEU A 276 16.45 15.69 7.30
CA LEU A 276 17.91 15.59 7.17
C LEU A 276 18.43 16.49 6.04
N ALA A 277 17.75 16.52 4.90
CA ALA A 277 18.12 17.38 3.78
C ALA A 277 18.06 18.87 4.12
N GLN A 278 17.13 19.29 4.99
CA GLN A 278 17.06 20.68 5.44
C GLN A 278 18.20 21.08 6.37
N ASN A 279 18.79 20.12 7.09
CA ASN A 279 19.81 20.34 8.11
C ASN A 279 21.19 19.78 7.71
N ALA A 280 21.37 19.40 6.45
CA ALA A 280 22.60 18.77 5.97
C ALA A 280 23.78 19.76 6.01
N ALA A 281 24.94 19.29 6.48
CA ALA A 281 26.15 20.11 6.57
C ALA A 281 26.84 20.33 5.21
N THR A 282 26.62 19.43 4.26
CA THR A 282 27.21 19.50 2.92
C THR A 282 26.13 19.39 1.84
N ALA A 283 26.43 19.90 0.64
CA ALA A 283 25.53 19.78 -0.51
C ALA A 283 25.32 18.32 -0.93
N LEU A 284 26.35 17.47 -0.84
CA LEU A 284 26.23 16.05 -1.16
C LEU A 284 25.32 15.31 -0.17
N ASP A 285 25.43 15.59 1.13
CA ASP A 285 24.53 15.03 2.14
C ASP A 285 23.09 15.51 1.92
N ALA A 286 22.91 16.78 1.55
CA ALA A 286 21.60 17.33 1.19
C ALA A 286 21.02 16.62 -0.04
N ALA A 287 21.83 16.34 -1.06
CA ALA A 287 21.41 15.64 -2.27
C ALA A 287 20.99 14.20 -1.95
N ARG A 288 21.83 13.44 -1.21
CA ARG A 288 21.51 12.07 -0.76
C ARG A 288 20.22 12.01 0.04
N ALA A 289 20.04 12.92 0.99
CA ALA A 289 18.85 12.96 1.83
C ALA A 289 17.60 13.39 1.04
N SER A 290 17.71 14.38 0.15
CA SER A 290 16.61 14.81 -0.73
C SER A 290 16.22 13.71 -1.70
N PHE A 291 17.18 12.98 -2.26
CA PHE A 291 16.91 11.85 -3.14
C PHE A 291 16.16 10.73 -2.41
N ARG A 292 16.52 10.41 -1.16
CA ARG A 292 15.76 9.44 -0.35
C ARG A 292 14.34 9.92 -0.06
N ALA A 293 14.14 11.22 0.20
CA ALA A 293 12.81 11.80 0.40
C ALA A 293 11.98 11.72 -0.90
N TYR A 294 12.56 12.13 -2.02
CA TYR A 294 11.97 12.02 -3.35
C TYR A 294 11.63 10.57 -3.71
N ARG A 295 12.52 9.61 -3.44
CA ARG A 295 12.26 8.19 -3.69
C ARG A 295 11.03 7.69 -2.92
N ALA A 296 10.81 8.16 -1.68
CA ALA A 296 9.63 7.81 -0.88
C ALA A 296 8.36 8.55 -1.33
N PHE A 297 8.51 9.80 -1.78
CA PHE A 297 7.45 10.68 -2.25
C PHE A 297 7.77 11.23 -3.66
N PRO A 298 7.70 10.38 -4.70
CA PRO A 298 8.16 10.67 -6.08
C PRO A 298 7.43 11.85 -6.76
N SER A 299 6.24 12.17 -6.27
CA SER A 299 5.39 13.22 -6.83
C SER A 299 5.41 14.50 -5.97
N ASP A 300 6.31 14.60 -4.98
CA ASP A 300 6.49 15.83 -4.20
C ASP A 300 7.50 16.75 -4.87
N ARG A 301 7.00 17.83 -5.49
CA ARG A 301 7.84 18.81 -6.20
C ARG A 301 8.87 19.47 -5.30
N ALA A 302 8.54 19.73 -4.04
CA ALA A 302 9.47 20.38 -3.10
C ALA A 302 10.70 19.49 -2.81
N SER A 303 10.48 18.19 -2.62
CA SER A 303 11.54 17.19 -2.49
C SER A 303 12.47 17.16 -3.70
N PHE A 304 11.89 17.25 -4.90
CA PHE A 304 12.64 17.27 -6.14
C PHE A 304 13.42 18.58 -6.37
N ASP A 305 12.80 19.75 -6.18
CA ASP A 305 13.48 21.04 -6.34
C ASP A 305 14.67 21.18 -5.37
N LYS A 306 14.53 20.66 -4.14
CA LYS A 306 15.64 20.60 -3.17
C LYS A 306 16.76 19.68 -3.65
N LEU A 307 16.42 18.52 -4.22
CA LEU A 307 17.39 17.60 -4.81
C LEU A 307 18.17 18.30 -5.93
N LEU A 308 17.48 19.00 -6.84
CA LEU A 308 18.13 19.75 -7.92
C LEU A 308 19.10 20.81 -7.40
N ALA A 309 18.64 21.63 -6.45
CA ALA A 309 19.49 22.66 -5.86
C ALA A 309 20.73 22.06 -5.16
N ALA A 310 20.55 20.93 -4.47
CA ALA A 310 21.64 20.23 -3.78
C ALA A 310 22.62 19.58 -4.78
N LEU A 311 22.15 18.97 -5.86
CA LEU A 311 22.97 18.42 -6.93
C LEU A 311 23.80 19.51 -7.60
N GLN A 312 23.19 20.66 -7.93
CA GLN A 312 23.89 21.80 -8.52
C GLN A 312 24.99 22.32 -7.58
N ALA A 313 24.68 22.47 -6.28
CA ALA A 313 25.65 22.90 -5.28
C ALA A 313 26.79 21.88 -5.06
N ALA A 314 26.53 20.59 -5.32
CA ALA A 314 27.53 19.52 -5.24
C ALA A 314 28.35 19.33 -6.53
N GLY A 315 28.13 20.14 -7.57
CA GLY A 315 28.83 20.03 -8.86
C GLY A 315 28.20 19.02 -9.84
N ASN A 316 26.90 18.71 -9.68
CA ASN A 316 26.12 17.79 -10.50
C ASN A 316 26.76 16.41 -10.69
N PRO A 317 26.81 15.57 -9.65
CA PRO A 317 27.32 14.21 -9.77
C PRO A 317 26.41 13.28 -10.59
N VAL A 318 25.18 13.70 -10.90
CA VAL A 318 24.15 12.90 -11.58
C VAL A 318 23.98 13.36 -13.04
N GLY A 319 23.68 12.43 -13.93
CA GLY A 319 23.40 12.71 -15.34
C GLY A 319 22.23 13.69 -15.56
N GLN A 320 22.36 14.60 -16.52
CA GLN A 320 21.32 15.59 -16.85
C GLN A 320 20.02 14.94 -17.37
N ASP A 321 20.12 13.81 -18.06
CA ASP A 321 18.97 13.10 -18.60
C ASP A 321 18.09 12.49 -17.48
N ASP A 322 18.71 11.89 -16.46
CA ASP A 322 17.98 11.34 -15.30
C ASP A 322 17.25 12.43 -14.51
N VAL A 323 17.90 13.59 -14.38
CA VAL A 323 17.31 14.79 -13.79
C VAL A 323 16.11 15.29 -14.61
N ALA A 324 16.23 15.32 -15.95
CA ALA A 324 15.16 15.77 -16.82
C ALA A 324 13.91 14.87 -16.73
N VAL A 325 14.11 13.54 -16.70
CA VAL A 325 13.01 12.58 -16.52
C VAL A 325 12.26 12.84 -15.21
N CYS A 326 12.98 13.06 -14.11
CA CYS A 326 12.37 13.35 -12.81
C CYS A 326 11.71 14.74 -12.76
N ASP A 327 12.24 15.73 -13.47
CA ASP A 327 11.65 17.08 -13.56
C ASP A 327 10.33 17.05 -14.33
N GLU A 328 10.28 16.35 -15.45
CA GLU A 328 9.04 16.13 -16.20
C GLU A 328 8.01 15.41 -15.33
N TRP A 329 8.42 14.40 -14.55
CA TRP A 329 7.54 13.64 -13.68
C TRP A 329 6.90 14.46 -12.56
N THR A 330 7.59 15.49 -12.08
CA THR A 330 7.15 16.33 -10.96
C THR A 330 6.47 17.61 -11.41
N ARG A 331 6.46 17.90 -12.71
CA ARG A 331 5.81 19.07 -13.28
C ARG A 331 4.32 18.78 -13.43
N ASP A 332 3.48 19.61 -12.82
CA ASP A 332 2.02 19.52 -12.89
C ASP A 332 1.43 18.18 -12.44
N VAL A 333 1.89 17.69 -11.28
CA VAL A 333 1.45 16.43 -10.68
C VAL A 333 -0.07 16.36 -10.57
N SER A 334 -0.67 15.53 -11.41
CA SER A 334 -2.08 15.16 -11.33
C SER A 334 -2.32 14.19 -10.16
N MET A 335 -3.59 14.04 -9.78
CA MET A 335 -3.98 13.13 -8.71
C MET A 335 -3.56 11.68 -8.95
N ASP A 336 -3.61 11.19 -10.19
CA ASP A 336 -3.17 9.83 -10.52
C ASP A 336 -1.64 9.68 -10.49
N GLN A 337 -0.88 10.74 -10.80
CA GLN A 337 0.58 10.74 -10.67
C GLN A 337 1.05 10.62 -9.22
N LEU A 338 0.24 10.95 -8.20
CA LEU A 338 0.58 10.70 -6.78
C LEU A 338 0.81 9.22 -6.46
N PHE A 339 0.26 8.31 -7.27
CA PHE A 339 0.33 6.87 -7.05
C PHE A 339 1.27 6.15 -8.01
N GLN A 340 1.93 6.91 -8.89
CA GLN A 340 2.88 6.39 -9.86
C GLN A 340 4.32 6.78 -9.47
N ARG A 341 5.30 6.11 -10.06
CA ARG A 341 6.73 6.40 -9.87
C ARG A 341 7.46 6.59 -11.20
N PRO A 342 8.52 7.42 -11.20
CA PRO A 342 9.49 7.43 -12.28
C PRO A 342 10.05 6.02 -12.52
N PRO A 343 10.58 5.75 -13.72
CA PRO A 343 11.19 4.47 -14.04
C PRO A 343 12.23 4.05 -12.98
N ALA A 344 12.13 2.81 -12.50
CA ALA A 344 13.05 2.27 -11.49
C ALA A 344 14.52 2.39 -11.90
N ALA A 345 14.82 2.17 -13.19
CA ALA A 345 16.18 2.31 -13.73
C ALA A 345 16.78 3.70 -13.52
N THR A 346 15.98 4.76 -13.68
CA THR A 346 16.40 6.16 -13.43
C THR A 346 16.72 6.35 -11.94
N LEU A 347 15.84 5.91 -11.05
CA LEU A 347 16.06 6.03 -9.60
C LEU A 347 17.29 5.23 -9.15
N ASP A 348 17.49 4.02 -9.67
CA ASP A 348 18.63 3.20 -9.28
C ASP A 348 19.96 3.72 -9.85
N GLN A 349 19.94 4.38 -11.01
CA GLN A 349 21.13 5.08 -11.54
C GLN A 349 21.50 6.27 -10.65
N MET A 350 20.52 7.11 -10.29
CA MET A 350 20.76 8.24 -9.37
C MET A 350 21.28 7.78 -8.01
N ASP A 351 20.81 6.65 -7.49
CA ASP A 351 21.30 6.08 -6.23
C ASP A 351 22.78 5.66 -6.33
N ARG A 352 23.18 5.07 -7.45
CA ARG A 352 24.60 4.72 -7.72
C ARG A 352 25.48 5.94 -7.84
N ASP A 353 25.03 6.98 -8.53
CA ASP A 353 25.80 8.22 -8.74
C ASP A 353 25.98 9.02 -7.44
N LEU A 354 25.03 8.86 -6.50
CA LEU A 354 25.07 9.50 -5.19
C LEU A 354 25.83 8.69 -4.13
N ALA A 355 26.08 7.39 -4.35
CA ALA A 355 26.81 6.52 -3.41
C ALA A 355 28.31 6.89 -3.37
#